data_AF-A0A127SMM6-F1
#
_entry.id   AF-A0A127SMM6-F1
#
_cell.length_a   1.000
_cell.length_b   1.000
_cell.length_c   1.000
_cell.angle_alpha   90.00
_cell.angle_beta   90.00
_cell.angle_gamma   90.00
#
_symmetry.space_group_name_H-M   'P 1'
#
loop_
_entity.id
_entity.type
_entity.pdbx_description
1 polymer ?
#
loop_
_entity_poly.entity_id
_entity_poly.type
_entity_poly.pdbx_seq_one_letter_code
_entity_poly.pdbx_strand_id
1 'polypeptide(L)'
;MGFKLIDRDNWTRDVYFQHYFSNIPCTYSMSVKLDITSLRKSGQKLYPTMLYFLTTIVNRHSEFRTALNDEGQLGIFDSMHPCYTVFHNDSQTFSNL
;
A
#
# COMPACT_ATOMS: atom_id res chain seq x y z
N MET A 1 -5.56 -8.67 11.85
CA MET A 1 -4.24 -8.01 11.71
C MET A 1 -3.95 -7.29 12.99
N GLY A 2 -2.79 -7.54 13.59
CA GLY A 2 -2.32 -6.74 14.71
C GLY A 2 -2.08 -5.29 14.27
N PHE A 3 -2.33 -4.35 15.17
CA PHE A 3 -2.09 -2.93 14.94
C PHE A 3 -1.24 -2.38 16.07
N LYS A 4 -0.04 -1.91 15.74
CA LYS A 4 0.90 -1.36 16.71
C LYS A 4 0.82 0.16 16.69
N LEU A 5 0.42 0.75 17.81
CA LEU A 5 0.41 2.20 17.97
C LEU A 5 1.83 2.77 17.82
N ILE A 6 1.91 3.91 17.15
CA ILE A 6 3.15 4.69 17.04
C ILE A 6 3.26 5.55 18.30
N ASP A 7 4.40 5.43 18.98
CA ASP A 7 4.80 6.37 20.02
C ASP A 7 5.22 7.70 19.35
N ARG A 8 4.34 8.69 19.40
CA ARG A 8 4.54 9.97 18.72
C ARG A 8 5.70 10.78 19.30
N ASP A 9 5.98 10.64 20.59
CA ASP A 9 7.04 11.42 21.26
C ASP A 9 8.43 11.00 20.78
N ASN A 10 8.59 9.74 20.36
CA ASN A 10 9.85 9.18 19.87
C ASN A 10 9.86 8.90 18.36
N TRP A 11 8.78 9.25 17.64
CA TRP A 11 8.69 9.01 16.21
C TRP A 11 9.34 10.12 15.40
N THR A 12 10.47 9.82 14.76
CA THR A 12 11.26 10.77 13.96
C THR A 12 10.47 11.47 12.85
N ARG A 13 9.32 10.92 12.44
CA ARG A 13 8.48 11.48 11.38
C ARG A 13 7.32 12.32 11.89
N ASP A 14 7.14 12.48 13.20
CA ASP A 14 5.94 13.10 13.78
C ASP A 14 5.70 14.53 13.26
N VAL A 15 6.75 15.36 13.23
CA VAL A 15 6.67 16.73 12.72
C VAL A 15 6.24 16.77 11.25
N TYR A 16 6.77 15.86 10.43
CA TYR A 16 6.41 15.77 9.00
C TYR A 16 4.99 15.24 8.82
N PHE A 17 4.60 14.23 9.60
CA PHE A 17 3.24 13.72 9.59
C PHE A 17 2.26 14.83 9.94
N GLN A 18 2.49 15.57 11.02
CA GLN A 18 1.63 16.69 11.41
C GLN A 18 1.53 17.75 10.31
N HIS A 19 2.65 18.09 9.69
CA HIS A 19 2.69 19.08 8.61
C HIS A 19 1.87 18.63 7.39
N TYR A 20 2.10 17.42 6.87
CA TYR A 20 1.45 16.95 5.64
C TYR A 20 0.08 16.28 5.85
N PHE A 21 -0.27 15.94 7.09
CA PHE A 21 -1.57 15.37 7.42
C PHE A 21 -2.59 16.45 7.82
N SER A 22 -2.16 17.46 8.61
CA SER A 22 -3.07 18.48 9.16
C SER A 22 -2.87 19.86 8.58
N ASN A 23 -1.63 20.35 8.48
CA ASN A 23 -1.38 21.75 8.15
C ASN A 23 -1.48 22.02 6.65
N ILE A 24 -0.86 21.15 5.84
CA ILE A 24 -0.85 21.23 4.36
C ILE A 24 -1.11 19.82 3.80
N PRO A 25 -2.36 19.34 3.82
CA PRO A 25 -2.73 18.05 3.25
C PRO A 25 -2.33 17.96 1.77
N CYS A 26 -1.47 17.02 1.41
CA CYS A 26 -1.04 16.84 0.02
C CYS A 26 -0.71 15.38 -0.33
N THR A 27 -0.82 15.05 -1.61
CA THR A 27 -0.40 13.77 -2.19
C THR A 27 0.39 14.00 -3.48
N TYR A 28 1.19 13.01 -3.87
CA TYR A 28 1.95 13.02 -5.13
C TYR A 28 1.79 11.67 -5.83
N SER A 29 2.02 11.66 -7.14
CA SER A 29 2.05 10.45 -7.95
C SER A 29 3.26 10.45 -8.88
N MET A 30 3.75 9.26 -9.22
CA MET A 30 4.84 9.08 -10.16
C MET A 30 4.61 7.83 -11.00
N SER A 31 5.10 7.86 -12.24
CA SER A 31 5.04 6.74 -13.18
C SER A 31 6.44 6.38 -13.63
N VAL A 32 6.76 5.09 -13.61
CA VAL A 32 8.06 4.56 -14.06
C VAL A 32 7.86 3.46 -15.09
N LYS A 33 8.81 3.32 -16.01
CA LYS A 33 8.87 2.16 -16.91
C LYS A 33 9.62 1.04 -16.19
N LEU A 34 8.93 -0.04 -15.88
CA LEU A 34 9.52 -1.22 -15.27
C LEU A 34 9.83 -2.27 -16.33
N ASP A 35 11.07 -2.75 -16.37
CA ASP A 35 11.42 -3.90 -17.20
C ASP A 35 10.91 -5.19 -16.55
N ILE A 36 9.97 -5.86 -17.21
CA ILE A 36 9.35 -7.11 -16.77
C ILE A 36 9.77 -8.31 -17.63
N THR A 37 10.83 -8.18 -18.44
CA THR A 37 11.28 -9.21 -19.39
C THR A 37 11.51 -10.57 -18.70
N SER A 38 12.20 -10.58 -17.57
CA SER A 38 12.47 -11.80 -16.79
C SER A 38 11.18 -12.44 -16.27
N LEU A 39 10.22 -11.63 -15.83
CA LEU A 39 8.91 -12.11 -15.38
C LEU A 39 8.13 -12.74 -16.54
N ARG A 40 8.11 -12.09 -17.71
CA ARG A 40 7.46 -12.64 -18.92
C ARG A 40 8.07 -13.98 -19.32
N LYS A 41 9.39 -14.11 -19.27
CA LYS A 41 10.12 -15.37 -19.58
C LYS A 41 9.83 -16.49 -18.59
N SER A 42 9.42 -16.19 -17.35
CA SER A 42 9.12 -17.20 -16.33
C SER A 42 7.83 -17.99 -16.59
N GLY A 43 6.96 -17.54 -17.50
CA GLY A 43 5.67 -18.19 -17.79
C GLY A 43 4.58 -18.00 -16.73
N GLN A 44 4.85 -17.24 -15.65
CA GLN A 44 3.87 -16.98 -14.59
C GLN A 44 2.75 -16.03 -15.05
N LYS A 45 1.56 -16.18 -14.45
CA LYS A 45 0.42 -15.27 -14.71
C LYS A 45 0.76 -13.86 -14.22
N LEU A 46 0.85 -12.91 -15.16
CA LEU A 46 1.34 -11.56 -14.88
C LEU A 46 0.61 -10.86 -13.72
N TYR A 47 -0.73 -10.83 -13.75
CA TYR A 47 -1.52 -10.07 -12.79
C TYR A 47 -1.34 -10.53 -11.33
N PRO A 48 -1.60 -11.80 -10.96
CA PRO A 48 -1.38 -12.26 -9.59
C PRO A 48 0.09 -12.20 -9.15
N THR A 49 1.06 -12.41 -10.06
CA THR A 49 2.48 -12.28 -9.71
C THR A 49 2.87 -10.84 -9.39
N MET A 50 2.38 -9.86 -10.14
CA MET A 50 2.61 -8.45 -9.84
C MET A 50 1.98 -8.04 -8.51
N LEU A 51 0.75 -8.48 -8.22
CA LEU A 51 0.10 -8.25 -6.93
C LEU A 51 0.93 -8.81 -5.78
N TYR A 52 1.40 -10.05 -5.92
CA TYR A 52 2.27 -10.67 -4.91
C TYR A 52 3.56 -9.86 -4.67
N PHE A 53 4.24 -9.41 -5.73
CA PHE A 53 5.45 -8.59 -5.59
C PHE A 53 5.16 -7.25 -4.91
N LEU A 54 4.10 -6.55 -5.31
CA LEU A 54 3.70 -5.28 -4.69
C LEU A 54 3.37 -5.46 -3.20
N THR A 55 2.52 -6.43 -2.87
CA THR A 55 2.17 -6.76 -1.48
C THR A 55 3.39 -7.15 -0.66
N THR A 56 4.34 -7.87 -1.24
CA THR A 56 5.58 -8.25 -0.56
C THR A 56 6.39 -7.02 -0.15
N ILE A 57 6.53 -6.03 -1.04
CA ILE A 57 7.23 -4.78 -0.72
C ILE A 57 6.46 -3.95 0.29
N VAL A 58 5.14 -3.80 0.12
CA VAL A 58 4.27 -3.10 1.10
C VAL A 58 4.44 -3.68 2.51
N ASN A 59 4.50 -5.01 2.64
CA ASN A 59 4.68 -5.64 3.94
C ASN A 59 6.09 -5.46 4.55
N ARG A 60 7.12 -5.30 3.72
CA ARG A 60 8.51 -5.08 4.18
C ARG A 60 8.74 -3.67 4.75
N HIS A 61 7.92 -2.70 4.37
CA HIS A 61 8.13 -1.28 4.69
C HIS A 61 6.96 -0.72 5.50
N SER A 62 7.22 -0.27 6.73
CA SER A 62 6.18 0.20 7.65
C SER A 62 5.42 1.45 7.17
N GLU A 63 6.07 2.29 6.36
CA GLU A 63 5.51 3.50 5.79
C GLU A 63 4.32 3.24 4.86
N PHE A 64 4.25 2.06 4.25
CA PHE A 64 3.08 1.63 3.45
C PHE A 64 1.98 0.95 4.27
N ARG A 65 2.22 0.75 5.57
CA ARG A 65 1.28 0.11 6.52
C ARG A 65 0.86 1.04 7.66
N THR A 66 1.28 2.31 7.59
CA THR A 66 0.95 3.33 8.58
C THR A 66 -0.45 3.87 8.28
N ALA A 67 -1.34 3.85 9.27
CA ALA A 67 -2.73 4.28 9.12
C ALA A 67 -3.28 4.82 10.44
N LEU A 68 -4.43 5.50 10.37
CA LEU A 68 -5.29 5.72 11.53
C LEU A 68 -6.23 4.51 11.67
N ASN A 69 -6.40 4.01 12.88
CA ASN A 69 -7.45 3.01 13.17
C ASN A 69 -8.83 3.68 13.29
N ASP A 70 -9.86 2.88 13.56
CA ASP A 70 -11.26 3.35 13.69
C ASP A 70 -11.45 4.34 14.86
N GLU A 71 -10.54 4.34 15.84
CA GLU A 71 -10.51 5.29 16.97
C GLU A 71 -9.72 6.57 16.64
N GLY A 72 -9.20 6.70 15.42
CA GLY A 72 -8.37 7.85 14.99
C GLY A 72 -6.95 7.83 15.54
N GLN A 73 -6.47 6.68 16.04
CA GLN A 73 -5.11 6.53 16.58
C GLN A 73 -4.14 6.12 15.49
N LEU A 74 -2.96 6.75 15.47
CA LEU A 74 -1.90 6.47 14.50
C LEU A 74 -1.11 5.21 14.88
N GLY A 75 -0.98 4.31 13.92
CA GLY A 75 -0.25 3.06 14.11
C GLY A 75 0.12 2.39 12.81
N ILE A 76 0.69 1.19 12.94
CA ILE A 76 1.21 0.38 11.85
C ILE A 76 0.56 -1.00 11.93
N PHE A 77 -0.12 -1.42 10.86
CA PHE A 77 -0.63 -2.78 10.73
C PHE A 77 0.51 -3.78 10.61
N ASP A 78 0.42 -4.94 11.26
CA ASP A 78 1.42 -6.01 11.17
C ASP A 78 1.64 -6.51 9.73
N SER A 79 0.57 -6.51 8.96
CA SER A 79 0.52 -6.98 7.59
C SER A 79 -0.60 -6.31 6.81
N MET A 80 -0.46 -6.28 5.48
CA MET A 80 -1.47 -5.80 4.54
C MET A 80 -1.77 -6.88 3.51
N HIS A 81 -3.04 -6.99 3.12
CA HIS A 81 -3.48 -7.80 2.00
C HIS A 81 -3.77 -6.91 0.79
N PRO A 82 -3.49 -7.36 -0.45
CA PRO A 82 -3.84 -6.59 -1.63
C PRO A 82 -5.37 -6.57 -1.77
N CYS A 83 -5.91 -5.38 -1.99
CA CYS A 83 -7.24 -5.20 -2.55
C CYS A 83 -7.06 -4.89 -4.04
N TYR A 84 -7.62 -5.71 -4.93
CA TYR A 84 -7.34 -5.63 -6.37
C TYR A 84 -8.59 -5.76 -7.23
N THR A 85 -8.52 -5.24 -8.45
CA THR A 85 -9.67 -5.17 -9.36
C THR A 85 -9.79 -6.42 -10.22
N VAL A 86 -11.01 -6.93 -10.34
CA VAL A 86 -11.37 -8.00 -11.28
C VAL A 86 -12.34 -7.44 -12.29
N PHE A 87 -11.99 -7.55 -13.57
CA PHE A 87 -12.81 -7.07 -14.67
C PHE A 87 -13.81 -8.13 -15.13
N HIS A 88 -15.08 -7.74 -15.24
CA HIS A 88 -16.16 -8.59 -15.74
C HIS A 88 -16.46 -8.19 -17.19
N ASN A 89 -16.01 -9.00 -18.14
CA ASN A 89 -16.15 -8.70 -19.57
C ASN A 89 -17.61 -8.52 -20.00
N ASP A 90 -18.55 -9.25 -19.41
CA ASP A 90 -19.95 -9.23 -19.87
C ASP A 90 -20.64 -7.89 -19.54
N SER A 91 -20.39 -7.35 -18.34
CA SER A 91 -20.97 -6.10 -17.86
C SER A 91 -20.06 -4.89 -18.07
N GLN A 92 -18.80 -5.10 -18.46
CA GLN A 92 -17.75 -4.07 -18.54
C GLN A 92 -17.56 -3.33 -17.19
N THR A 93 -17.77 -4.04 -16.07
CA THR A 93 -17.63 -3.49 -14.71
C THR A 93 -16.47 -4.15 -13.95
N PHE A 94 -16.14 -3.60 -12.78
CA PHE A 94 -15.11 -4.16 -11.90
C PHE A 94 -15.69 -4.53 -10.53
N SER A 95 -15.14 -5.58 -9.93
CA SER A 95 -15.22 -5.83 -8.49
C SER A 95 -13.86 -5.61 -7.84
N ASN A 96 -13.84 -5.32 -6.55
CA ASN A 96 -12.65 -5.37 -5.73
C ASN A 96 -12.69 -6.62 -4.83
N LEU A 97 -11.54 -7.27 -4.69
CA LEU A 97 -11.32 -8.44 -3.82
C LEU A 97 -10.11 -8.19 -2.93
#